data_AF-A0A7W0LWM9-F1
#
_entry.id   AF-A0A7W0LWM9-F1
#
_cell.length_a   1.000
_cell.length_b   1.000
_cell.length_c   1.000
_cell.angle_alpha   90.00
_cell.angle_beta   90.00
_cell.angle_gamma   90.00
#
_symmetry.space_group_name_H-M   'P 1'
#
loop_
_entity.id
_entity.type
_entity.pdbx_description
1 polymer ?
#
loop_
_entity_poly.entity_id
_entity_poly.type
_entity_poly.pdbx_seq_one_letter_code
_entity_poly.pdbx_strand_id
1 'polypeptide(L)'
;MRDRSAGLGYRVARALYGRWRRLRPADRERLGPLADAVREQALELRGSGDRDAAGVALHEASERLAGAMVQSAETDPEVSEDDVARLRDDLASELSRLADADIQAERIRSQGEAQPAHRQAAG
;
A
#
# COMPACT_ATOMS: atom_id res chain seq x y z
N MET A 1 -5.69 -13.37 -15.91
CA MET A 1 -6.24 -12.09 -15.41
C MET A 1 -5.12 -11.37 -14.66
N ARG A 2 -4.70 -10.16 -15.08
CA ARG A 2 -3.76 -9.37 -14.25
C ARG A 2 -4.53 -8.94 -13.00
N ASP A 3 -3.99 -9.30 -11.85
CA ASP A 3 -4.57 -8.99 -10.54
C ASP A 3 -4.56 -7.48 -10.32
N ARG A 4 -5.75 -6.89 -10.20
CA ARG A 4 -5.94 -5.44 -10.14
C ARG A 4 -5.39 -4.88 -8.83
N SER A 5 -5.44 -5.67 -7.76
CA SER A 5 -5.03 -5.30 -6.42
C SER A 5 -3.50 -5.28 -6.28
N ALA A 6 -2.81 -6.29 -6.81
CA ALA A 6 -1.35 -6.26 -6.92
C ALA A 6 -0.84 -5.06 -7.75
N GLY A 7 -1.59 -4.70 -8.81
CA GLY A 7 -1.29 -3.53 -9.62
C GLY A 7 -1.49 -2.19 -8.88
N LEU A 8 -2.41 -2.13 -7.92
CA LEU A 8 -2.64 -0.93 -7.11
C LEU A 8 -1.64 -0.82 -5.96
N GLY A 9 -1.34 -1.93 -5.26
CA GLY A 9 -0.30 -1.98 -4.23
C GLY A 9 1.04 -1.46 -4.72
N TYR A 10 1.47 -1.88 -5.92
CA TYR A 10 2.68 -1.36 -6.53
C TYR A 10 2.64 0.16 -6.82
N ARG A 11 1.47 0.70 -7.19
CA ARG A 11 1.34 2.15 -7.44
C ARG A 11 1.44 2.95 -6.15
N VAL A 12 0.80 2.48 -5.08
CA VAL A 12 0.88 3.11 -3.76
C VAL A 12 2.32 3.05 -3.24
N ALA A 13 2.97 1.89 -3.30
CA ALA A 13 4.38 1.73 -2.95
C ALA A 13 5.28 2.69 -3.74
N ARG A 14 5.06 2.82 -5.06
CA ARG A 14 5.81 3.75 -5.91
C ARG A 14 5.56 5.21 -5.55
N ALA A 15 4.33 5.57 -5.20
CA ALA A 15 3.99 6.93 -4.79
C ALA A 15 4.69 7.30 -3.47
N LEU A 16 4.64 6.41 -2.49
CA LEU A 16 5.33 6.57 -1.20
C LEU A 16 6.85 6.67 -1.39
N TYR A 17 7.45 5.74 -2.13
CA TYR A 17 8.89 5.78 -2.43
C TYR A 17 9.29 7.08 -3.15
N GLY A 18 8.44 7.56 -4.07
CA GLY A 18 8.62 8.84 -4.75
C GLY A 18 8.59 10.05 -3.81
N ARG A 19 7.72 10.04 -2.79
CA ARG A 19 7.70 11.07 -1.72
C ARG A 19 8.95 10.96 -0.84
N TRP A 20 9.30 9.77 -0.38
CA TRP A 20 10.50 9.53 0.43
C TRP A 20 11.76 10.08 -0.22
N ARG A 21 11.96 9.85 -1.52
CA ARG A 21 13.16 10.37 -2.23
C ARG A 21 13.25 11.89 -2.28
N ARG A 22 12.13 12.61 -2.11
CA ARG A 22 12.06 14.08 -2.13
C ARG A 22 12.23 14.70 -0.75
N LEU A 23 12.26 13.88 0.32
CA LEU A 23 12.58 14.37 1.65
C LEU A 23 14.00 14.93 1.70
N ARG A 24 14.25 15.77 2.70
CA ARG A 24 15.60 16.26 3.00
C ARG A 24 16.55 15.09 3.26
N PRO A 25 17.87 15.23 3.00
CA PRO A 25 18.81 14.12 3.13
C PRO A 25 18.76 13.40 4.47
N ALA A 26 18.70 14.13 5.59
CA ALA A 26 18.65 13.57 6.94
C ALA A 26 17.38 12.73 7.17
N ASP A 27 16.22 13.24 6.75
CA ASP A 27 14.94 12.53 6.87
C ASP A 27 14.89 11.32 5.95
N ARG A 28 15.45 11.44 4.74
CA ARG A 28 15.55 10.34 3.78
C ARG A 28 16.41 9.21 4.32
N GLU A 29 17.56 9.50 4.91
CA GLU A 29 18.42 8.49 5.54
C GLU A 29 17.73 7.81 6.71
N ARG A 30 17.11 8.60 7.60
CA ARG A 30 16.37 8.09 8.76
C ARG A 30 15.20 7.16 8.37
N LEU A 31 14.46 7.52 7.33
CA LEU A 31 13.30 6.75 6.85
C LEU A 31 13.67 5.65 5.83
N GLY A 32 14.94 5.57 5.41
CA GLY A 32 15.42 4.61 4.40
C GLY A 32 14.97 3.16 4.64
N PRO A 33 15.16 2.61 5.85
CA PRO A 33 14.73 1.23 6.16
C PRO A 33 13.23 0.99 5.95
N LEU A 34 12.37 1.98 6.21
CA LEU A 34 10.93 1.87 5.98
C LEU A 34 10.59 1.92 4.48
N ALA A 35 11.29 2.77 3.73
CA ALA A 35 11.14 2.85 2.28
C ALA A 35 11.59 1.56 1.57
N ASP A 36 12.67 0.94 2.05
CA ASP A 36 13.14 -0.35 1.57
C ASP A 36 12.14 -1.46 1.90
N ALA A 37 11.57 -1.49 3.11
CA ALA A 37 10.55 -2.46 3.48
C ALA A 37 9.31 -2.39 2.57
N VAL A 38 8.80 -1.18 2.27
CA VAL A 38 7.68 -1.00 1.32
C VAL A 38 8.06 -1.51 -0.08
N ARG A 39 9.28 -1.25 -0.53
CA ARG A 39 9.77 -1.72 -1.83
C ARG A 39 9.86 -3.25 -1.88
N GLU A 40 10.38 -3.88 -0.83
CA GLU A 40 10.50 -5.34 -0.73
C GLU A 40 9.12 -6.00 -0.76
N GLN A 41 8.19 -5.51 0.06
CA GLN A 41 6.81 -6.04 0.08
C GLN A 41 6.09 -5.89 -1.27
N ALA A 42 6.33 -4.79 -1.98
CA ALA A 42 5.77 -4.61 -3.33
C ALA A 42 6.37 -5.58 -4.36
N LEU A 43 7.63 -6.02 -4.18
CA LEU A 43 8.26 -7.05 -5.02
C LEU A 43 7.75 -8.44 -4.66
N GLU A 44 7.61 -8.74 -3.37
CA GLU A 44 7.06 -10.00 -2.87
C GLU A 44 5.64 -10.23 -3.38
N LEU A 45 4.79 -9.20 -3.37
CA LEU A 45 3.42 -9.28 -3.90
C LEU A 45 3.36 -9.75 -5.37
N ARG A 46 4.39 -9.45 -6.18
CA ARG A 46 4.48 -9.88 -7.58
C ARG A 46 4.83 -11.37 -7.71
N GLY A 47 5.60 -11.91 -6.78
CA GLY A 47 6.12 -13.28 -6.81
C GLY A 47 5.42 -14.26 -5.86
N SER A 48 4.61 -13.76 -4.92
CA SER A 48 4.01 -14.58 -3.86
C SER A 48 2.92 -15.50 -4.40
N GLY A 49 2.93 -16.74 -3.90
CA GLY A 49 1.83 -17.69 -4.04
C GLY A 49 0.67 -17.37 -3.10
N ASP A 50 0.93 -16.67 -2.00
CA ASP A 50 -0.07 -16.12 -1.08
C ASP A 50 -0.08 -14.59 -1.22
N ARG A 51 -0.99 -14.10 -2.06
CA ARG A 51 -1.08 -12.67 -2.37
C ARG A 51 -1.81 -11.87 -1.32
N ASP A 52 -2.64 -12.49 -0.47
CA ASP A 52 -3.36 -11.74 0.56
C ASP A 52 -2.41 -11.42 1.70
N ALA A 53 -1.64 -12.41 2.15
CA ALA A 53 -0.61 -12.18 3.17
C ALA A 53 0.40 -11.12 2.71
N ALA A 54 0.81 -11.16 1.44
CA ALA A 54 1.69 -10.15 0.85
C ALA A 54 1.02 -8.78 0.69
N GLY A 55 -0.30 -8.74 0.43
CA GLY A 55 -1.08 -7.51 0.36
C GLY A 55 -1.17 -6.82 1.73
N VAL A 56 -1.52 -7.58 2.77
CA VAL A 56 -1.55 -7.12 4.16
C VAL A 56 -0.19 -6.60 4.60
N ALA A 57 0.89 -7.35 4.33
CA ALA A 57 2.24 -6.92 4.70
C ALA A 57 2.67 -5.63 3.97
N LEU A 58 2.29 -5.48 2.69
CA LEU A 58 2.50 -4.24 1.95
C LEU A 58 1.69 -3.07 2.53
N HIS A 59 0.44 -3.30 2.93
CA HIS A 59 -0.41 -2.29 3.56
C HIS A 59 0.23 -1.81 4.87
N GLU A 60 0.59 -2.71 5.77
CA GLU A 60 1.24 -2.38 7.05
C GLU A 60 2.58 -1.66 6.88
N ALA A 61 3.39 -2.06 5.90
CA ALA A 61 4.64 -1.36 5.58
C ALA A 61 4.38 0.06 5.07
N SER A 62 3.34 0.21 4.24
CA SER A 62 2.94 1.50 3.65
C SER A 62 2.44 2.47 4.73
N GLU A 63 1.62 1.99 5.67
CA GLU A 63 1.14 2.79 6.81
C GLU A 63 2.29 3.27 7.69
N ARG A 64 3.25 2.39 8.02
CA ARG A 64 4.42 2.75 8.82
C ARG A 64 5.26 3.83 8.16
N LEU A 65 5.53 3.70 6.86
CA LEU A 65 6.29 4.70 6.12
C LEU A 65 5.54 6.04 6.03
N ALA A 66 4.23 6.01 5.74
CA ALA A 66 3.40 7.20 5.67
C ALA A 66 3.35 7.94 7.02
N GLY A 67 3.14 7.22 8.13
CA GLY A 67 3.17 7.79 9.47
C GLY A 67 4.51 8.43 9.80
N ALA A 68 5.62 7.78 9.44
CA ALA A 68 6.95 8.33 9.65
C ALA A 68 7.21 9.61 8.84
N MET A 69 6.68 9.72 7.61
CA MET A 69 6.76 10.94 6.80
C MET A 69 6.00 12.11 7.44
N VAL A 70 4.79 11.83 7.95
CA VAL A 70 3.97 12.82 8.64
C VAL A 70 4.67 13.31 9.90
N GLN A 71 5.17 12.39 10.72
CA GLN A 71 5.94 12.75 11.92
C GLN A 71 7.19 13.58 11.56
N SER A 72 7.88 13.23 10.48
CA SER A 72 9.03 14.01 10.00
C SER A 72 8.64 15.45 9.67
N ALA A 73 7.52 15.63 8.98
CA ALA A 73 7.00 16.93 8.58
C ALA A 73 6.50 17.76 9.77
N GLU A 74 5.85 17.14 10.76
CA GLU A 74 5.42 17.81 12.00
C GLU A 74 6.58 18.36 12.82
N THR A 75 7.72 17.67 12.82
CA THR A 75 8.92 18.10 13.56
C THR A 75 9.79 19.08 12.77
N ASP A 76 9.44 19.36 11.52
CA ASP A 76 10.19 20.25 10.66
C ASP A 76 9.69 21.70 10.77
N PRO A 77 10.47 22.63 11.35
CA PRO A 77 10.04 24.02 11.49
C PRO A 77 9.87 24.75 10.14
N GLU A 78 10.40 24.19 9.04
CA GLU A 78 10.24 24.76 7.70
C GLU A 78 8.93 24.33 7.02
N VAL A 79 8.22 23.34 7.58
CA VAL A 79 6.96 22.83 7.03
C VAL A 79 5.79 23.47 7.77
N SER A 80 4.88 24.09 7.02
CA SER A 80 3.69 24.70 7.60
C SER A 80 2.67 23.65 8.06
N GLU A 81 1.82 24.00 9.02
CA GLU A 81 0.71 23.13 9.46
C GLU A 81 -0.23 22.75 8.29
N ASP A 82 -0.46 23.68 7.36
CA ASP A 82 -1.25 23.44 6.14
C ASP A 82 -0.59 22.40 5.23
N ASP A 83 0.74 22.43 5.11
CA ASP A 83 1.47 21.44 4.33
C ASP A 83 1.46 20.06 5.00
N VAL A 84 1.55 20.00 6.32
CA VAL A 84 1.37 18.75 7.09
C VAL A 84 -0.05 18.20 6.90
N ALA A 85 -1.07 19.06 6.98
CA ALA A 85 -2.47 18.65 6.78
C ALA A 85 -2.67 18.08 5.37
N ARG A 86 -2.18 18.78 4.34
CA ARG A 86 -2.24 18.30 2.95
C ARG A 86 -1.50 16.97 2.77
N LEU A 87 -0.34 16.81 3.41
CA LEU A 87 0.42 15.56 3.38
C LEU A 87 -0.37 14.41 4.01
N ARG A 88 -1.02 14.64 5.16
CA ARG A 88 -1.87 13.64 5.81
C ARG A 88 -3.03 13.22 4.92
N ASP A 89 -3.72 14.17 4.30
CA ASP A 89 -4.85 13.90 3.40
C ASP A 89 -4.43 13.10 2.16
N ASP A 90 -3.30 13.49 1.55
CA ASP A 90 -2.74 12.79 0.40
C ASP A 90 -2.37 11.33 0.77
N LEU A 91 -1.69 11.12 1.90
CA LEU A 91 -1.27 9.80 2.34
C LEU A 91 -2.46 8.94 2.75
N ALA A 92 -3.44 9.50 3.46
CA ALA A 92 -4.69 8.82 3.81
C ALA A 92 -5.45 8.37 2.55
N SER A 93 -5.48 9.22 1.52
CA SER A 93 -6.10 8.88 0.24
C SER A 93 -5.39 7.72 -0.47
N GLU A 94 -4.06 7.68 -0.46
CA GLU A 94 -3.32 6.56 -1.06
C GLU A 94 -3.51 5.24 -0.27
N LEU A 95 -3.53 5.30 1.06
CA LEU A 95 -3.76 4.13 1.92
C LEU A 95 -5.20 3.61 1.82
N SER A 96 -6.18 4.51 1.74
CA SER A 96 -7.58 4.13 1.52
C SER A 96 -7.78 3.40 0.20
N ARG A 97 -7.11 3.84 -0.88
CA ARG A 97 -7.15 3.13 -2.17
C ARG A 97 -6.58 1.72 -2.06
N LEU A 98 -5.50 1.54 -1.28
CA LEU A 98 -4.90 0.22 -1.06
C LEU A 98 -5.88 -0.71 -0.33
N ALA A 99 -6.45 -0.24 0.79
CA ALA A 99 -7.44 -1.00 1.55
C ALA A 99 -8.66 -1.37 0.71
N ASP A 100 -9.18 -0.44 -0.12
CA ASP A 100 -10.30 -0.73 -1.01
C ASP A 100 -9.97 -1.83 -2.03
N ALA A 101 -8.74 -1.86 -2.56
CA ALA A 101 -8.34 -2.92 -3.47
C ALA A 101 -8.21 -4.28 -2.80
N ASP A 102 -7.76 -4.32 -1.56
CA ASP A 102 -7.68 -5.57 -0.78
C ASP A 102 -9.09 -6.10 -0.49
N ILE A 103 -10.03 -5.23 -0.09
CA ILE A 103 -11.44 -5.59 0.13
C ILE A 103 -12.08 -6.13 -1.17
N GLN A 104 -11.80 -5.53 -2.33
CA GLN A 104 -12.34 -6.00 -3.60
C GLN A 104 -11.70 -7.33 -4.05
N ALA A 105 -10.40 -7.55 -3.78
CA ALA A 105 -9.75 -8.82 -4.05
C ALA A 105 -10.40 -9.95 -3.27
N GLU A 106 -10.60 -9.72 -1.97
CA GLU A 106 -11.24 -10.67 -1.07
C GLU A 106 -12.66 -11.01 -1.53
N ARG A 107 -13.46 -10.00 -1.86
CA ARG A 107 -14.84 -10.22 -2.37
C ARG A 107 -14.87 -11.08 -3.63
N ILE A 108 -13.98 -10.81 -4.59
CA ILE A 108 -13.93 -11.59 -5.85
C ILE A 108 -13.55 -13.04 -5.56
N ARG A 109 -12.64 -13.28 -4.61
CA ARG A 109 -12.24 -14.62 -4.19
C ARG A 109 -13.40 -15.37 -3.54
N SER A 110 -14.06 -14.80 -2.54
CA SER A 110 -15.20 -15.46 -1.87
C SER A 110 -16.34 -15.76 -2.86
N GLN A 111 -16.54 -14.92 -3.89
CA GLN A 111 -17.53 -15.16 -4.94
C GLN A 111 -17.11 -16.28 -5.92
N GLY A 112 -15.82 -16.44 -6.19
CA GLY A 112 -15.28 -17.55 -6.98
C GLY A 112 -15.33 -18.89 -6.25
N GLU A 113 -15.06 -18.89 -4.95
CA GLU A 113 -15.13 -20.07 -4.07
C GLU A 113 -16.57 -20.50 -3.76
N ALA A 114 -17.53 -19.57 -3.76
CA ALA A 114 -18.95 -19.87 -3.61
C ALA A 114 -19.63 -20.42 -4.88
N GLN A 115 -18.91 -20.53 -6.00
CA GLN A 115 -19.42 -21.06 -7.27
C GLN A 115 -18.88 -22.47 -7.66
N PRO A 116 -19.08 -23.53 -6.85
CA PRO A 116 -19.00 -24.91 -7.34
C PRO A 116 -20.24 -25.70 -6.88
N ALA A 117 -21.32 -25.73 -7.68
CA ALA A 117 -22.35 -26.82 -7.68
C ALA A 117 -23.60 -26.52 -8.52
N HIS A 118 -23.54 -25.88 -9.70
CA HIS A 118 -24.76 -25.73 -10.52
C HIS A 118 -24.64 -26.14 -12.00
N ARG A 119 -23.61 -26.93 -12.34
CA ARG A 119 -23.54 -27.61 -13.64
C ARG A 119 -23.14 -29.06 -13.42
N GLN A 120 -24.08 -29.87 -12.94
CA GLN A 120 -24.19 -31.31 -13.20
C GLN A 120 -25.45 -31.85 -12.51
N ALA A 121 -26.61 -31.66 -13.14
CA ALA A 121 -27.83 -32.43 -12.90
C ALA A 121 -28.69 -32.32 -14.17
N ALA A 122 -28.21 -32.92 -15.25
CA ALA A 122 -29.00 -33.28 -16.41
C ALA A 122 -28.48 -34.64 -16.87
N GLY A 123 -29.01 -35.69 -16.24
CA GLY A 123 -28.81 -37.09 -16.54
C GLY A 123 -30.08 -37.82 -16.16
#